data_AF-A0A4S9XX41-F1
#
_entry.id   AF-A0A4S9XX41-F1
#
_cell.length_a   1.000
_cell.length_b   1.000
_cell.length_c   1.000
_cell.angle_alpha   90.00
_cell.angle_beta   90.00
_cell.angle_gamma   90.00
#
_symmetry.space_group_name_H-M   'P 1'
#
loop_
_entity.id
_entity.type
_entity.pdbx_description
1 polymer ?
#
loop_
_entity_poly.entity_id
_entity_poly.type
_entity_poly.pdbx_seq_one_letter_code
_entity_poly.pdbx_strand_id
1 'polypeptide(L)'
;LPTLLQVIPSVYQLTLLWFCPESPRWLVAKGKEDQARAILVKYHGECDPNSELVGIEMSEIIEAQAREAAANVSWAAFFSSKANWRRIFLCTCVATFSQTTGNLLVSNYLAKILKDTGLDSTFDSTLINGMSTLWSYICSLAVAGFVDRFNRRTFFLTGSIGSLVVFVAWTIAAQQYVDEGSIAAGRFIVACIFLFQAFYTIGWLNFVVTYPLEIVTYQMRAKAWSYVLLVVPRFSAGYWPLPER
;
A
#
# COMPACT_ATOMS: atom_id res chain seq x y z
N LEU A 1 -2.91 -0.22 27.92
CA LEU A 1 -4.20 0.09 27.27
C LEU A 1 -4.13 -0.01 25.73
N PRO A 2 -3.18 0.65 25.03
CA PRO A 2 -3.13 0.62 23.54
C PRO A 2 -2.92 -0.78 22.96
N THR A 3 -2.06 -1.58 23.60
CA THR A 3 -1.78 -2.98 23.20
C THR A 3 -2.98 -3.91 23.39
N LEU A 4 -3.80 -3.68 24.42
CA LEU A 4 -5.02 -4.46 24.64
C LEU A 4 -6.09 -4.16 23.59
N LEU A 5 -6.20 -2.92 23.13
CA LEU A 5 -7.12 -2.55 22.05
C LEU A 5 -6.68 -3.15 20.69
N GLN A 6 -5.37 -3.35 20.47
CA GLN A 6 -4.87 -4.03 19.26
C GLN A 6 -5.22 -5.53 19.22
N VAL A 7 -5.55 -6.15 20.36
CA VAL A 7 -6.01 -7.55 20.41
C VAL A 7 -7.37 -7.71 19.75
N ILE A 8 -8.23 -6.68 19.82
CA ILE A 8 -9.60 -6.71 19.29
C ILE A 8 -9.63 -7.06 17.78
N PRO A 9 -8.93 -6.34 16.88
CA PRO A 9 -8.95 -6.68 15.45
C PRO A 9 -8.32 -8.05 15.15
N SER A 10 -7.31 -8.49 15.92
CA SER A 10 -6.70 -9.81 15.75
C SER A 10 -7.65 -10.94 16.15
N VAL A 11 -8.37 -10.79 17.27
CA VAL A 11 -9.38 -11.75 17.71
C VAL A 11 -10.55 -11.78 16.72
N TYR A 12 -11.01 -10.61 16.29
CA TYR A 12 -12.03 -10.50 15.25
C TYR A 12 -11.62 -11.25 13.96
N GLN A 13 -10.41 -11.02 13.46
CA GLN A 13 -9.87 -11.70 12.29
C GLN A 13 -9.77 -13.23 12.49
N LEU A 14 -9.32 -13.69 13.66
CA LEU A 14 -9.24 -15.12 13.98
C LEU A 14 -10.61 -15.79 14.03
N THR A 15 -11.62 -15.10 14.57
CA THR A 15 -12.99 -15.64 14.60
C THR A 15 -13.61 -15.74 13.21
N LEU A 16 -13.34 -14.77 12.33
CA LEU A 16 -13.87 -14.76 10.96
C LEU A 16 -13.17 -15.74 10.02
N LEU A 17 -11.93 -16.14 10.33
CA LEU A 17 -11.18 -17.08 9.52
C LEU A 17 -11.93 -18.41 9.37
N TRP A 18 -12.65 -18.84 10.40
CA TRP A 18 -13.46 -20.07 10.36
C TRP A 18 -14.68 -20.00 9.44
N PHE A 19 -15.15 -18.81 9.08
CA PHE A 19 -16.28 -18.61 8.17
C PHE A 19 -15.85 -18.34 6.73
N CYS A 20 -14.58 -18.00 6.50
CA CYS A 20 -14.07 -17.70 5.17
C CYS A 20 -13.83 -19.02 4.40
N PRO A 21 -14.42 -19.19 3.20
CA PRO A 21 -14.12 -20.36 2.38
C PRO A 21 -12.65 -20.32 1.96
N GLU A 22 -12.04 -21.51 1.87
CA GLU A 22 -10.69 -21.65 1.35
C GLU A 22 -10.60 -21.15 -0.11
N SER A 23 -9.44 -20.61 -0.48
CA SER A 23 -9.22 -20.13 -1.84
C SER A 23 -9.39 -21.26 -2.86
N PRO A 24 -10.24 -21.14 -3.89
CA PRO A 24 -10.41 -22.14 -4.94
C PRO A 24 -9.07 -22.53 -5.58
N ARG A 25 -8.16 -21.56 -5.75
CA ARG A 25 -6.81 -21.79 -6.29
C ARG A 25 -5.96 -22.69 -5.40
N TRP A 26 -6.06 -22.54 -4.07
CA TRP A 26 -5.34 -23.40 -3.13
C TRP A 26 -5.92 -24.82 -3.12
N LEU A 27 -7.23 -24.97 -3.27
CA LEU A 27 -7.89 -26.27 -3.34
C LEU A 27 -7.47 -27.06 -4.59
N VAL A 28 -7.42 -26.42 -5.77
CA VAL A 28 -6.85 -27.04 -6.98
C VAL A 28 -5.38 -27.39 -6.76
N ALA A 29 -4.59 -26.55 -6.06
CA ALA A 29 -3.19 -26.82 -5.72
C ALA A 29 -2.99 -28.05 -4.84
N LYS A 30 -4.02 -28.45 -4.09
CA LYS A 30 -4.07 -29.65 -3.26
C LYS A 30 -4.78 -30.84 -3.92
N GLY A 31 -5.15 -30.72 -5.20
CA GLY A 31 -5.85 -31.77 -5.94
C GLY A 31 -7.33 -31.92 -5.54
N LYS A 32 -7.93 -30.92 -4.89
CA LYS A 32 -9.33 -30.91 -4.44
C LYS A 32 -10.21 -30.10 -5.39
N GLU A 33 -10.22 -30.47 -6.66
CA GLU A 33 -10.91 -29.73 -7.72
C GLU A 33 -12.43 -29.66 -7.53
N ASP A 34 -13.04 -30.73 -7.02
CA ASP A 34 -14.49 -30.77 -6.75
C ASP A 34 -14.91 -29.74 -5.69
N GLN A 35 -14.07 -29.56 -4.65
CA GLN A 35 -14.32 -28.56 -3.61
C GLN A 35 -14.12 -27.14 -4.15
N ALA A 36 -13.11 -26.94 -5.01
CA ALA A 36 -12.90 -25.66 -5.69
C ALA A 36 -14.10 -25.30 -6.58
N ARG A 37 -14.60 -26.26 -7.36
CA ARG A 37 -15.79 -26.09 -8.20
C ARG A 37 -17.02 -25.75 -7.37
N ALA A 38 -17.27 -26.45 -6.26
CA ALA A 38 -18.42 -26.16 -5.39
C ALA A 38 -18.42 -24.72 -4.85
N ILE A 39 -17.23 -24.18 -4.53
CA ILE A 39 -17.07 -22.79 -4.09
C ILE A 39 -17.36 -21.82 -5.25
N LEU A 40 -16.82 -22.07 -6.44
CA LEU A 40 -17.07 -21.22 -7.62
C LEU A 40 -18.55 -21.24 -8.04
N VAL A 41 -19.21 -22.40 -8.01
CA VAL A 41 -20.66 -22.52 -8.26
C VAL A 41 -21.44 -21.65 -7.28
N LYS A 42 -21.09 -21.68 -5.99
CA LYS A 42 -21.80 -20.93 -4.95
C LYS A 42 -21.61 -19.41 -5.06
N TYR A 43 -20.40 -18.95 -5.34
CA TYR A 43 -20.08 -17.51 -5.28
C TYR A 43 -20.05 -16.81 -6.65
N HIS A 44 -19.71 -17.51 -7.73
CA HIS A 44 -19.60 -16.94 -9.09
C HIS A 44 -20.64 -17.51 -10.06
N GLY A 45 -21.13 -18.73 -9.82
CA GLY A 45 -22.16 -19.38 -10.64
C GLY A 45 -23.60 -19.14 -10.19
N GLU A 46 -23.85 -18.27 -9.20
CA GLU A 46 -25.20 -18.05 -8.61
C GLU A 46 -25.90 -19.35 -8.16
N CYS A 47 -25.15 -20.34 -7.69
CA CYS A 47 -25.59 -21.70 -7.38
C CYS A 47 -25.99 -22.58 -8.57
N ASP A 48 -25.69 -22.18 -9.82
CA ASP A 48 -25.87 -23.02 -11.01
C ASP A 48 -24.62 -23.89 -11.28
N PRO A 49 -24.73 -25.23 -11.15
CA PRO A 49 -23.64 -26.15 -11.41
C PRO A 49 -23.19 -26.20 -12.89
N ASN A 50 -24.06 -25.75 -13.81
CA ASN A 50 -23.83 -25.79 -15.25
C ASN A 50 -23.42 -24.42 -15.84
N SER A 51 -23.16 -23.42 -14.99
CA SER A 51 -22.70 -22.12 -15.44
C SER A 51 -21.41 -22.24 -16.25
N GLU A 52 -21.43 -21.76 -17.49
CA GLU A 52 -20.27 -21.75 -18.40
C GLU A 52 -19.10 -20.97 -17.79
N LEU A 53 -19.41 -19.91 -17.03
CA LEU A 53 -18.42 -19.08 -16.34
C LEU A 53 -17.60 -19.88 -15.31
N VAL A 54 -18.24 -20.79 -14.57
CA VAL A 54 -17.54 -21.65 -13.61
C VAL A 54 -16.61 -22.64 -14.31
N GLY A 55 -17.05 -23.17 -15.46
CA GLY A 55 -16.23 -24.06 -16.30
C GLY A 55 -14.98 -23.35 -16.82
N ILE A 56 -15.14 -22.13 -17.34
CA ILE A 56 -14.04 -21.29 -17.84
C ILE A 56 -13.06 -20.99 -16.70
N GLU A 57 -13.53 -20.46 -15.57
CA GLU A 57 -12.66 -20.12 -14.43
C GLU A 57 -11.90 -21.33 -13.88
N MET A 58 -12.56 -22.49 -13.77
CA MET A 58 -11.88 -23.73 -13.35
C MET A 58 -10.76 -24.10 -14.33
N SER A 59 -11.02 -24.00 -15.64
CA SER A 59 -10.02 -24.31 -16.66
C SER A 59 -8.82 -23.36 -16.59
N GLU A 60 -9.05 -22.06 -16.40
CA GLU A 60 -7.99 -21.07 -16.24
C GLU A 60 -7.14 -21.32 -15.00
N ILE A 61 -7.77 -21.68 -13.87
CA ILE A 61 -7.06 -21.98 -12.62
C ILE A 61 -6.19 -23.23 -12.78
N ILE A 62 -6.75 -24.31 -13.35
CA ILE A 62 -6.00 -25.56 -13.58
C ILE A 62 -4.83 -25.32 -14.53
N GLU A 63 -5.04 -24.58 -15.62
CA GLU A 63 -3.99 -24.28 -16.58
C GLU A 63 -2.88 -23.41 -15.95
N ALA A 64 -3.26 -22.38 -15.18
CA ALA A 64 -2.32 -21.54 -14.46
C ALA A 64 -1.47 -22.35 -13.46
N GLN A 65 -2.09 -23.30 -12.76
CA GLN A 65 -1.41 -24.19 -11.82
C GLN A 65 -0.50 -25.20 -12.52
N ALA A 66 -0.92 -25.78 -13.63
CA ALA A 66 -0.08 -26.69 -14.41
C ALA A 66 1.19 -25.98 -14.92
N ARG A 67 1.06 -24.73 -15.37
CA ARG A 67 2.20 -23.88 -15.72
C ARG A 67 3.11 -23.59 -14.51
N GLU A 68 2.54 -23.47 -13.31
CA GLU A 68 3.27 -23.22 -12.06
C GLU A 68 4.01 -24.46 -11.54
N ALA A 69 3.38 -25.64 -11.54
CA ALA A 69 4.03 -26.89 -11.15
C ALA A 69 5.22 -27.23 -12.05
N ALA A 70 5.14 -26.88 -13.34
CA ALA A 70 6.26 -27.01 -14.29
C ALA A 70 7.38 -25.98 -14.04
N ALA A 71 7.06 -24.83 -13.44
CA ALA A 71 7.99 -23.74 -13.18
C ALA A 71 8.34 -23.72 -11.69
N ASN A 72 9.29 -24.55 -11.26
CA ASN A 72 9.85 -24.45 -9.91
C ASN A 72 10.73 -23.17 -9.81
N VAL A 73 10.07 -22.01 -9.70
CA VAL A 73 10.70 -20.69 -9.89
C VAL A 73 11.65 -20.40 -8.73
N SER A 74 12.95 -20.62 -8.93
CA SER A 74 13.99 -20.22 -7.98
C SER A 74 14.11 -18.69 -7.85
N TRP A 75 14.70 -18.18 -6.76
CA TRP A 75 15.05 -16.76 -6.64
C TRP A 75 15.95 -16.27 -7.78
N ALA A 76 16.66 -17.16 -8.47
CA ALA A 76 17.44 -16.83 -9.67
C ALA A 76 16.56 -16.47 -10.89
N ALA A 77 15.30 -16.93 -10.95
CA ALA A 77 14.38 -16.66 -12.05
C ALA A 77 13.94 -15.18 -12.13
N PHE A 78 14.12 -14.46 -11.03
CA PHE A 78 13.99 -13.01 -11.00
C PHE A 78 15.01 -12.31 -11.91
N PHE A 79 16.21 -12.87 -12.02
CA PHE A 79 17.31 -12.33 -12.81
C PHE A 79 17.49 -13.04 -14.16
N SER A 80 16.70 -14.08 -14.45
CA SER A 80 16.87 -14.90 -15.66
C SER A 80 16.42 -14.21 -16.95
N SER A 81 15.51 -13.23 -16.86
CA SER A 81 14.94 -12.55 -18.03
C SER A 81 14.94 -11.04 -17.85
N LYS A 82 15.21 -10.32 -18.94
CA LYS A 82 15.11 -8.85 -19.01
C LYS A 82 13.72 -8.33 -18.63
N ALA A 83 12.67 -9.13 -18.89
CA ALA A 83 11.31 -8.78 -18.48
C ALA A 83 11.11 -8.88 -16.96
N ASN A 84 11.64 -9.93 -16.32
CA ASN A 84 11.55 -10.12 -14.87
C ASN A 84 12.40 -9.08 -14.13
N TRP A 85 13.57 -8.76 -14.66
CA TRP A 85 14.43 -7.72 -14.10
C TRP A 85 13.74 -6.34 -14.12
N ARG A 86 13.06 -5.98 -15.22
CA ARG A 86 12.26 -4.74 -15.30
C ARG A 86 11.13 -4.72 -14.27
N ARG A 87 10.44 -5.84 -14.05
CA ARG A 87 9.36 -5.94 -13.05
C ARG A 87 9.89 -5.72 -11.65
N ILE A 88 10.99 -6.37 -11.28
CA ILE A 88 11.61 -6.19 -9.96
C ILE A 88 12.10 -4.77 -9.79
N PHE A 89 12.76 -4.21 -10.81
CA PHE A 89 13.23 -2.83 -10.77
C PHE A 89 12.06 -1.87 -10.47
N LEU A 90 10.91 -2.05 -11.14
CA LEU A 90 9.71 -1.27 -10.84
C LEU A 90 9.18 -1.51 -9.41
N CYS A 91 9.14 -2.77 -8.93
CA CYS A 91 8.79 -3.07 -7.54
C CYS A 91 9.73 -2.35 -6.54
N THR A 92 11.03 -2.38 -6.79
CA THR A 92 12.05 -1.71 -5.96
C THR A 92 11.84 -0.21 -5.99
N CYS A 93 11.65 0.40 -7.17
CA CYS A 93 11.38 1.83 -7.30
C CYS A 93 10.12 2.23 -6.53
N VAL A 94 9.02 1.47 -6.64
CA VAL A 94 7.78 1.78 -5.92
C VAL A 94 7.97 1.66 -4.41
N ALA A 95 8.62 0.59 -3.95
CA ALA A 95 8.91 0.39 -2.53
C ALA A 95 9.81 1.51 -1.98
N THR A 96 10.88 1.86 -2.67
CA THR A 96 11.81 2.92 -2.25
C THR A 96 11.12 4.29 -2.28
N PHE A 97 10.50 4.67 -3.40
CA PHE A 97 9.89 5.99 -3.55
C PHE A 97 8.71 6.22 -2.59
N SER A 98 7.90 5.19 -2.31
CA SER A 98 6.82 5.29 -1.32
C SER A 98 7.32 5.68 0.08
N GLN A 99 8.55 5.31 0.43
CA GLN A 99 9.16 5.62 1.72
C GLN A 99 9.94 6.94 1.68
N THR A 100 10.67 7.21 0.59
CA THR A 100 11.45 8.45 0.44
C THR A 100 10.59 9.67 0.15
N THR A 101 9.31 9.51 -0.16
CA THR A 101 8.37 10.64 -0.36
C THR A 101 8.12 11.40 0.95
N GLY A 102 8.58 10.93 2.12
CA GLY A 102 8.60 11.74 3.34
C GLY A 102 7.40 11.56 4.27
N ASN A 103 6.52 10.59 4.03
CA ASN A 103 5.41 10.27 4.94
C ASN A 103 5.88 9.98 6.39
N LEU A 104 7.05 9.36 6.53
CA LEU A 104 7.64 9.10 7.84
C LEU A 104 8.18 10.36 8.53
N LEU A 105 8.73 11.30 7.74
CA LEU A 105 9.18 12.59 8.27
C LEU A 105 7.96 13.36 8.80
N VAL A 106 6.89 13.44 8.02
CA VAL A 106 5.64 14.08 8.48
C VAL A 106 5.15 13.40 9.75
N SER A 107 5.05 12.08 9.79
CA SER A 107 4.50 11.37 10.96
C SER A 107 5.35 11.50 12.23
N ASN A 108 6.68 11.42 12.13
CA ASN A 108 7.57 11.49 13.30
C ASN A 108 7.81 12.92 13.78
N TYR A 109 7.84 13.89 12.86
CA TYR A 109 8.12 15.29 13.20
C TYR A 109 6.85 16.12 13.35
N LEU A 110 5.66 15.59 13.07
CA LEU A 110 4.38 16.31 13.22
C LEU A 110 4.26 16.97 14.59
N ALA A 111 4.53 16.24 15.67
CA ALA A 111 4.43 16.78 17.03
C ALA A 111 5.43 17.91 17.28
N LYS A 112 6.65 17.82 16.73
CA LYS A 112 7.66 18.87 16.83
C LYS A 112 7.27 20.10 16.03
N ILE A 113 6.80 19.90 14.79
CA ILE A 113 6.34 20.97 13.89
C ILE A 113 5.14 21.69 14.51
N LEU A 114 4.19 20.96 15.08
CA LEU A 114 3.03 21.54 15.75
C LEU A 114 3.43 22.32 17.01
N LYS A 115 4.39 21.79 17.79
CA LYS A 115 4.96 22.47 18.93
C LYS A 115 5.64 23.77 18.54
N ASP A 116 6.45 23.74 17.48
CA ASP A 116 7.12 24.92 16.95
C ASP A 116 6.08 25.97 16.51
N THR A 117 4.93 25.57 15.97
CA THR A 117 3.80 26.45 15.61
C THR A 117 2.95 26.99 16.78
N GLY A 118 3.34 26.72 18.02
CA GLY A 118 2.66 27.20 19.24
C GLY A 118 1.52 26.31 19.75
N LEU A 119 1.36 25.09 19.20
CA LEU A 119 0.41 24.08 19.69
C LEU A 119 1.14 23.10 20.62
N ASP A 120 1.35 23.51 21.88
CA ASP A 120 2.07 22.73 22.90
C ASP A 120 1.26 21.55 23.47
N SER A 121 -0.03 21.43 23.15
CA SER A 121 -0.89 20.39 23.70
C SER A 121 -0.70 19.04 22.99
N THR A 122 -0.38 18.00 23.77
CA THR A 122 -0.34 16.61 23.29
C THR A 122 -1.69 16.13 22.74
N PHE A 123 -2.79 16.69 23.27
CA PHE A 123 -4.14 16.40 22.78
C PHE A 123 -4.34 16.89 21.35
N ASP A 124 -3.89 18.11 21.04
CA ASP A 124 -4.06 18.72 19.72
C ASP A 124 -3.22 17.99 18.66
N SER A 125 -1.99 17.59 19.02
CA SER A 125 -1.14 16.76 18.14
C SER A 125 -1.78 15.42 17.81
N THR A 126 -2.40 14.78 18.80
CA THR A 126 -3.09 13.50 18.62
C THR A 126 -4.34 13.68 17.76
N LEU A 127 -5.11 14.75 18.00
CA LEU A 127 -6.30 15.07 17.24
C LEU A 127 -5.96 15.34 15.76
N ILE A 128 -4.92 16.12 15.48
CA ILE A 128 -4.47 16.41 14.12
C ILE A 128 -3.99 15.13 13.42
N ASN A 129 -3.26 14.25 14.12
CA ASN A 129 -2.87 12.96 13.56
C ASN A 129 -4.09 12.07 13.23
N GLY A 130 -5.09 12.02 14.12
CA GLY A 130 -6.34 11.30 13.90
C GLY A 130 -7.13 11.86 12.70
N MET A 131 -7.26 13.17 12.61
CA MET A 131 -7.90 13.84 11.46
C MET A 131 -7.13 13.59 10.17
N SER A 132 -5.80 13.62 10.20
CA SER A 132 -4.95 13.33 9.03
C SER A 132 -5.14 11.90 8.55
N THR A 133 -5.26 10.94 9.47
CA THR A 133 -5.54 9.54 9.14
C THR A 133 -6.94 9.37 8.53
N LEU A 134 -7.95 10.03 9.10
CA LEU A 134 -9.31 10.03 8.55
C LEU A 134 -9.36 10.67 7.16
N TRP A 135 -8.60 11.75 6.96
CA TRP A 135 -8.47 12.42 5.67
C TRP A 135 -7.84 11.50 4.62
N SER A 136 -6.73 10.84 4.96
CA SER A 136 -6.13 9.81 4.09
C SER A 136 -7.11 8.66 3.79
N TYR A 137 -7.95 8.26 4.75
CA TYR A 137 -8.98 7.26 4.50
C TYR A 137 -10.02 7.73 3.45
N ILE A 138 -10.52 8.95 3.57
CA ILE A 138 -11.45 9.55 2.59
C ILE A 138 -10.79 9.64 1.21
N CYS A 139 -9.52 10.09 1.14
CA CYS A 139 -8.78 10.13 -0.11
C CYS A 139 -8.59 8.73 -0.72
N SER A 140 -8.31 7.70 0.09
CA SER A 140 -8.19 6.31 -0.38
C SER A 140 -9.50 5.79 -0.97
N LEU A 141 -10.65 6.11 -0.37
CA LEU A 141 -11.95 5.73 -0.93
C LEU A 141 -12.20 6.40 -2.30
N ALA A 142 -11.83 7.68 -2.44
CA ALA A 142 -11.90 8.36 -3.72
C ALA A 142 -10.98 7.68 -4.76
N VAL A 143 -9.75 7.38 -4.40
CA VAL A 143 -8.80 6.67 -5.29
C VAL A 143 -9.36 5.32 -5.72
N ALA A 144 -9.91 4.53 -4.79
CA ALA A 144 -10.52 3.24 -5.08
C ALA A 144 -11.66 3.35 -6.11
N GLY A 145 -12.47 4.41 -6.07
CA GLY A 145 -13.54 4.65 -7.06
C GLY A 145 -13.03 5.07 -8.45
N PHE A 146 -11.84 5.66 -8.54
CA PHE A 146 -11.24 6.13 -9.80
C PHE A 146 -10.15 5.20 -10.35
N VAL A 147 -9.78 4.17 -9.61
CA VAL A 147 -8.66 3.27 -9.87
C VAL A 147 -8.80 2.54 -11.21
N ASP A 148 -10.04 2.23 -11.62
CA ASP A 148 -10.35 1.51 -12.86
C ASP A 148 -10.53 2.44 -14.07
N ARG A 149 -10.72 3.75 -13.83
CA ARG A 149 -10.97 4.74 -14.89
C ARG A 149 -9.71 5.38 -15.45
N PHE A 150 -8.64 5.46 -14.65
CA PHE A 150 -7.42 6.16 -15.03
C PHE A 150 -6.20 5.24 -15.05
N ASN A 151 -5.25 5.56 -15.93
CA ASN A 151 -3.98 4.85 -15.98
C ASN A 151 -3.19 5.05 -14.67
N ARG A 152 -2.58 3.96 -14.17
CA ARG A 152 -1.71 3.95 -12.97
C ARG A 152 -0.62 5.03 -13.02
N ARG A 153 -0.04 5.29 -14.20
CA ARG A 153 0.98 6.32 -14.41
C ARG A 153 0.50 7.73 -14.03
N THR A 154 -0.77 8.04 -14.29
CA THR A 154 -1.36 9.35 -13.96
C THR A 154 -1.41 9.55 -12.45
N PHE A 155 -1.76 8.51 -11.68
CA PHE A 155 -1.77 8.57 -10.22
C PHE A 155 -0.36 8.82 -9.64
N PHE A 156 0.65 8.08 -10.10
CA PHE A 156 2.03 8.30 -9.64
C PHE A 156 2.53 9.71 -9.97
N LEU A 157 2.26 10.22 -11.18
CA LEU A 157 2.70 11.56 -11.59
C LEU A 157 1.97 12.66 -10.82
N THR A 158 0.64 12.58 -10.71
CA THR A 158 -0.16 13.58 -9.99
C THR A 158 0.14 13.61 -8.50
N GLY A 159 0.29 12.44 -7.87
CA GLY A 159 0.71 12.34 -6.47
C GLY A 159 2.11 12.89 -6.23
N SER A 160 3.07 12.56 -7.10
CA SER A 160 4.45 13.04 -6.97
C SER A 160 4.57 14.54 -7.21
N ILE A 161 3.98 15.06 -8.29
CA ILE A 161 4.00 16.51 -8.60
C ILE A 161 3.26 17.29 -7.51
N GLY A 162 2.09 16.81 -7.07
CA GLY A 162 1.33 17.42 -5.99
C GLY A 162 2.13 17.46 -4.68
N SER A 163 2.77 16.34 -4.31
CA SER A 163 3.63 16.30 -3.12
C SER A 163 4.83 17.24 -3.20
N LEU A 164 5.45 17.38 -4.38
CA LEU A 164 6.56 18.31 -4.61
C LEU A 164 6.13 19.76 -4.41
N VAL A 165 5.03 20.17 -5.04
CA VAL A 165 4.50 21.55 -4.93
C VAL A 165 4.14 21.86 -3.48
N VAL A 166 3.49 20.93 -2.79
CA VAL A 166 3.15 21.09 -1.37
C VAL A 166 4.40 21.19 -0.50
N PHE A 167 5.45 20.39 -0.75
CA PHE A 167 6.70 20.50 0.00
C PHE A 167 7.43 21.81 -0.22
N VAL A 168 7.43 22.35 -1.46
CA VAL A 168 8.00 23.67 -1.74
C VAL A 168 7.24 24.75 -0.97
N ALA A 169 5.91 24.73 -1.03
CA ALA A 169 5.07 25.68 -0.30
C ALA A 169 5.26 25.56 1.23
N TRP A 170 5.35 24.34 1.75
CA TRP A 170 5.64 24.08 3.16
C TRP A 170 7.00 24.67 3.53
N THR A 171 8.06 24.39 2.77
CA THR A 171 9.42 24.87 3.09
C THR A 171 9.48 26.40 3.17
N ILE A 172 8.82 27.09 2.24
CA ILE A 172 8.72 28.56 2.24
C ILE A 172 7.97 29.05 3.49
N ALA A 173 6.83 28.44 3.82
CA ALA A 173 6.04 28.81 4.99
C ALA A 173 6.77 28.51 6.31
N ALA A 174 7.55 27.45 6.36
CA ALA A 174 8.38 27.11 7.51
C ALA A 174 9.46 28.16 7.74
N GLN A 175 10.11 28.66 6.68
CA GLN A 175 11.07 29.76 6.81
C GLN A 175 10.42 31.04 7.32
N GLN A 176 9.29 31.45 6.74
CA GLN A 176 8.56 32.65 7.19
C GLN A 176 8.08 32.54 8.64
N TYR A 177 7.70 31.33 9.07
CA TYR A 177 7.32 31.11 10.45
C TYR A 177 8.50 31.32 11.42
N VAL A 178 9.71 30.88 11.05
CA VAL A 178 10.93 31.07 11.86
C VAL A 178 11.35 32.53 11.90
N ASP A 179 11.27 33.24 10.77
CA ASP A 179 11.74 34.62 10.65
C ASP A 179 10.77 35.65 11.27
N GLU A 180 9.46 35.44 11.10
CA GLU A 180 8.44 36.43 11.49
C GLU A 180 7.54 36.00 12.67
N GLY A 181 7.59 34.73 13.09
CA GLY A 181 6.75 34.20 14.17
C GLY A 181 5.24 34.29 13.86
N SER A 182 4.86 34.36 12.58
CA SER A 182 3.48 34.62 12.18
C SER A 182 2.58 33.40 12.39
N ILE A 183 1.52 33.57 13.20
CA ILE A 183 0.50 32.53 13.46
C ILE A 183 -0.17 32.05 12.15
N ALA A 184 -0.27 32.93 11.14
CA ALA A 184 -0.83 32.59 9.83
C ALA A 184 0.02 31.55 9.09
N ALA A 185 1.36 31.67 9.17
CA ALA A 185 2.28 30.71 8.58
C ALA A 185 2.18 29.34 9.26
N GLY A 186 2.00 29.31 10.59
CA GLY A 186 1.75 28.07 11.33
C GLY A 186 0.47 27.33 10.89
N ARG A 187 -0.64 28.05 10.70
CA ARG A 187 -1.89 27.46 10.18
C ARG A 187 -1.74 26.93 8.75
N PHE A 188 -0.96 27.61 7.92
CA PHE A 188 -0.68 27.17 6.55
C PHE A 188 0.14 25.87 6.52
N ILE A 189 1.13 25.73 7.41
CA ILE A 189 1.91 24.48 7.56
C ILE A 189 0.99 23.30 7.89
N VAL A 190 0.02 23.50 8.79
CA VAL A 190 -0.99 22.47 9.11
C VAL A 190 -1.80 22.10 7.87
N ALA A 191 -2.26 23.07 7.07
CA ALA A 191 -2.96 22.77 5.82
C ALA A 191 -2.08 22.00 4.82
N CYS A 192 -0.79 22.33 4.71
CA CYS A 192 0.17 21.60 3.89
C CYS A 192 0.32 20.14 4.31
N ILE A 193 0.25 19.81 5.60
CA ILE A 193 0.28 18.42 6.09
C ILE A 193 -0.90 17.61 5.52
N PHE A 194 -2.12 18.16 5.57
CA PHE A 194 -3.32 17.49 5.03
C PHE A 194 -3.25 17.35 3.50
N LEU A 195 -2.80 18.39 2.80
CA LEU A 195 -2.64 18.35 1.35
C LEU A 195 -1.56 17.34 0.92
N PHE A 196 -0.43 17.29 1.64
CA PHE A 196 0.61 16.31 1.41
C PHE A 196 0.05 14.90 1.57
N GLN A 197 -0.72 14.63 2.63
CA GLN A 197 -1.31 13.31 2.83
C GLN A 197 -2.35 12.92 1.77
N ALA A 198 -3.09 13.88 1.22
CA ALA A 198 -3.96 13.62 0.08
C ALA A 198 -3.15 13.14 -1.14
N PHE A 199 -2.12 13.91 -1.54
CA PHE A 199 -1.31 13.56 -2.71
C PHE A 199 -0.49 12.29 -2.51
N TYR A 200 0.03 12.06 -1.30
CA TYR A 200 0.71 10.82 -0.93
C TYR A 200 -0.24 9.61 -1.05
N THR A 201 -1.48 9.77 -0.59
CA THR A 201 -2.50 8.72 -0.67
C THR A 201 -2.90 8.40 -2.12
N ILE A 202 -3.02 9.44 -2.95
CA ILE A 202 -3.34 9.34 -4.38
C ILE A 202 -2.22 8.65 -5.15
N GLY A 203 -0.95 8.93 -4.85
CA GLY A 203 0.18 8.44 -5.63
C GLY A 203 0.80 7.14 -5.13
N TRP A 204 0.94 6.98 -3.81
CA TRP A 204 1.87 6.00 -3.23
C TRP A 204 1.20 5.02 -2.28
N LEU A 205 0.36 5.49 -1.35
CA LEU A 205 -0.20 4.65 -0.28
C LEU A 205 -0.95 3.42 -0.81
N ASN A 206 -1.83 3.61 -1.79
CA ASN A 206 -2.66 2.54 -2.35
C ASN A 206 -1.89 1.65 -3.33
N PHE A 207 -0.90 2.22 -4.03
CA PHE A 207 -0.20 1.54 -5.10
C PHE A 207 1.06 0.79 -4.63
N VAL A 208 1.58 1.07 -3.43
CA VAL A 208 2.74 0.34 -2.87
C VAL A 208 2.49 -1.17 -2.75
N VAL A 209 1.23 -1.56 -2.48
CA VAL A 209 0.83 -2.97 -2.38
C VAL A 209 0.31 -3.47 -3.74
N THR A 210 -0.63 -2.74 -4.31
CA THR A 210 -1.41 -3.21 -5.48
C THR A 210 -0.55 -3.31 -6.73
N TYR A 211 0.32 -2.34 -6.98
CA TYR A 211 1.10 -2.27 -8.22
C TYR A 211 2.13 -3.41 -8.34
N PRO A 212 2.94 -3.74 -7.31
CA PRO A 212 3.81 -4.92 -7.36
C PRO A 212 3.07 -6.23 -7.61
N LEU A 213 1.86 -6.39 -7.06
CA LEU A 213 1.07 -7.62 -7.23
C LEU A 213 0.48 -7.73 -8.65
N GLU A 214 0.16 -6.61 -9.29
CA GLU A 214 -0.33 -6.53 -10.67
C GLU A 214 0.78 -6.80 -11.71
N ILE A 215 1.99 -6.27 -11.53
CA ILE A 215 3.05 -6.37 -12.55
C ILE A 215 3.80 -7.71 -12.55
N VAL A 216 3.79 -8.42 -11.42
CA VAL A 216 4.51 -9.68 -11.25
C VAL A 216 3.63 -10.86 -11.67
N THR A 217 4.22 -11.81 -12.40
CA THR A 217 3.52 -13.05 -12.74
C THR A 217 3.14 -13.82 -11.49
N TYR A 218 2.01 -14.52 -11.56
CA TYR A 218 1.46 -15.29 -10.45
C TYR A 218 2.51 -16.11 -9.69
N GLN A 219 3.35 -16.86 -10.42
CA GLN A 219 4.42 -17.73 -9.90
C GLN A 219 5.49 -17.00 -9.07
N MET A 220 5.75 -15.72 -9.37
CA MET A 220 6.74 -14.90 -8.68
C MET A 220 6.11 -13.99 -7.62
N ARG A 221 4.77 -13.91 -7.57
CA ARG A 221 4.05 -12.90 -6.77
C ARG A 221 4.36 -13.01 -5.29
N ALA A 222 4.32 -14.22 -4.72
CA ALA A 222 4.63 -14.42 -3.31
C ALA A 222 6.06 -13.97 -2.96
N LYS A 223 7.05 -14.36 -3.77
CA LYS A 223 8.45 -13.99 -3.54
C LYS A 223 8.71 -12.50 -3.79
N ALA A 224 8.09 -11.91 -4.80
CA ALA A 224 8.20 -10.49 -5.09
C ALA A 224 7.55 -9.65 -3.99
N TRP A 225 6.42 -10.10 -3.45
CA TRP A 225 5.78 -9.46 -2.31
C TRP A 225 6.66 -9.53 -1.06
N SER A 226 7.25 -10.70 -0.76
CA SER A 226 8.25 -10.83 0.31
C SER A 226 9.46 -9.90 0.10
N TYR A 227 9.91 -9.73 -1.14
CA TYR A 227 10.99 -8.80 -1.48
C TYR A 227 10.57 -7.34 -1.23
N VAL A 228 9.39 -6.92 -1.68
CA VAL A 228 8.85 -5.56 -1.43
C VAL A 228 8.73 -5.29 0.06
N LEU A 229 8.18 -6.24 0.82
CA LEU A 229 8.08 -6.16 2.28
C LEU A 229 9.42 -6.08 3.00
N LEU A 230 10.50 -6.58 2.40
CA LEU A 230 11.85 -6.45 2.93
C LEU A 230 12.47 -5.08 2.57
N VAL A 231 12.13 -4.53 1.40
CA VAL A 231 12.65 -3.23 0.94
C VAL A 231 11.99 -2.07 1.69
N VAL A 232 10.67 -2.09 1.86
CA VAL A 232 9.90 -1.00 2.47
C VAL A 232 10.44 -0.59 3.87
N PRO A 233 10.63 -1.50 4.84
CA PRO A 233 11.10 -1.13 6.18
C PRO A 233 12.52 -0.54 6.18
N ARG A 234 13.39 -1.03 5.29
CA ARG A 234 14.79 -0.58 5.18
C ARG A 234 14.90 0.87 4.76
N PHE A 235 14.03 1.32 3.86
CA PHE A 235 13.93 2.73 3.48
C PHE A 235 13.07 3.54 4.44
N SER A 236 12.16 2.90 5.19
CA SER A 236 11.37 3.59 6.22
C SER A 236 12.23 4.09 7.37
N ALA A 237 13.23 3.34 7.82
CA ALA A 237 13.78 3.57 9.14
C ALA A 237 15.17 4.22 9.16
N GLY A 238 15.71 4.68 8.02
CA GLY A 238 17.05 5.27 8.00
C GLY A 238 18.16 4.33 8.51
N TYR A 239 17.90 3.03 8.68
CA TYR A 239 18.91 2.02 9.05
C TYR A 239 19.81 1.66 7.85
N TRP A 240 20.23 2.66 7.08
CA TRP A 240 21.59 2.57 6.57
C TRP A 240 22.47 2.92 7.78
N PRO A 241 23.39 2.04 8.23
CA PRO A 241 24.39 2.45 9.18
C PRO A 241 25.23 3.52 8.49
N LEU A 242 24.80 4.78 8.58
CA LEU A 242 25.66 5.90 8.29
C LEU A 242 26.73 5.82 9.38
N PRO A 243 28.01 5.63 9.02
CA PRO A 243 29.07 5.68 10.01
C PRO A 243 28.96 7.05 10.67
N GLU A 244 28.74 7.05 11.98
CA GLU A 244 28.80 8.25 12.81
C GLU A 244 30.09 9.00 12.45
N ARG A 245 29.94 10.22 11.95
CA ARG A 245 31.04 11.19 11.76
C ARG A 245 30.64 12.49 12.42
#